data_AF-A0A101N392-F1
#
_entry.id   AF-A0A101N392-F1
#
_cell.length_a   1.000
_cell.length_b   1.000
_cell.length_c   1.000
_cell.angle_alpha   90.00
_cell.angle_beta   90.00
_cell.angle_gamma   90.00
#
_symmetry.space_group_name_H-M   'P 1'
#
loop_
_entity.id
_entity.type
_entity.pdbx_description
1 polymer ?
#
loop_
_entity_poly.entity_id
_entity_poly.type
_entity_poly.pdbx_seq_one_letter_code
_entity_poly.pdbx_strand_id
1 'polypeptide(L)'
;MTDGLQWLEDPVPLPGGYCAVFARGIDSEELVRRLAPGTEPRFMGPRTHEAFEDDLFQLDRSKPVDETVGVRYGSVGDLSFVIGYGPWQETLSRFDTPEISHGGAHTYELYFMAEHPNVPPPHFRYHHDGVYEVMCDLNDDDWVGVVDVLGDNAGLVAALEADKRRSMEILEQRFGLALPKEAILTGELPAAIIKDA
;
A
#
# COMPACT_ATOMS: atom_id res chain seq x y z
N MET A 1 -11.34 3.06 -18.33
CA MET A 1 -11.10 1.75 -17.68
C MET A 1 -10.13 2.04 -16.57
N THR A 2 -10.43 1.62 -15.35
CA THR A 2 -9.48 1.69 -14.23
C THR A 2 -8.60 0.45 -14.33
N ASP A 3 -7.28 0.63 -14.29
CA ASP A 3 -6.37 -0.51 -14.25
C ASP A 3 -6.60 -1.30 -12.96
N GLY A 4 -6.57 -2.63 -13.08
CA GLY A 4 -6.57 -3.55 -11.96
C GLY A 4 -5.25 -3.53 -11.19
N LEU A 5 -4.96 -4.61 -10.45
CA LEU A 5 -3.69 -4.74 -9.71
C LEU A 5 -2.59 -5.46 -10.49
N GLN A 6 -2.96 -6.18 -11.56
CA GLN A 6 -2.06 -7.11 -12.27
C GLN A 6 -0.76 -6.46 -12.79
N TRP A 7 -0.76 -5.17 -13.08
CA TRP A 7 0.44 -4.48 -13.54
C TRP A 7 1.53 -4.35 -12.47
N LEU A 8 1.19 -4.54 -11.19
CA LEU A 8 2.15 -4.57 -10.08
C LEU A 8 2.99 -5.86 -10.06
N GLU A 9 2.66 -6.84 -10.91
CA GLU A 9 3.44 -8.06 -11.14
C GLU A 9 4.57 -7.84 -12.16
N ASP A 10 4.59 -6.70 -12.86
CA ASP A 10 5.73 -6.31 -13.72
C ASP A 10 7.00 -6.18 -12.85
N PRO A 11 8.17 -6.68 -13.29
CA PRO A 11 9.29 -7.02 -12.39
C PRO A 11 9.89 -5.88 -11.56
N VAL A 12 9.75 -4.62 -11.98
CA VAL A 12 10.12 -3.44 -11.19
C VAL A 12 9.22 -2.27 -11.65
N PRO A 13 8.03 -2.10 -11.08
CA PRO A 13 7.14 -1.02 -11.51
C PRO A 13 7.60 0.33 -10.94
N LEU A 14 8.30 0.33 -9.81
CA LEU A 14 8.89 1.49 -9.13
C LEU A 14 10.28 1.12 -8.57
N PRO A 15 11.27 2.04 -8.60
CA PRO A 15 12.57 1.83 -7.97
C PRO A 15 12.44 1.47 -6.47
N GLY A 16 13.14 0.45 -6.01
CA GLY A 16 13.10 0.00 -4.59
C GLY A 16 11.88 -0.86 -4.20
N GLY A 17 10.86 -0.95 -5.05
CA GLY A 17 9.63 -1.69 -4.80
C GLY A 17 8.45 -0.76 -4.52
N TYR A 18 7.40 -1.27 -3.88
CA TYR A 18 6.21 -0.47 -3.56
C TYR A 18 5.56 -0.88 -2.25
N CYS A 19 4.95 0.09 -1.59
CA CYS A 19 3.92 -0.11 -0.58
C CYS A 19 2.69 0.68 -1.03
N ALA A 20 1.61 -0.03 -1.34
CA ALA A 20 0.33 0.56 -1.70
C ALA A 20 -0.67 0.26 -0.58
N VAL A 21 -1.28 1.31 -0.03
CA VAL A 21 -2.36 1.18 0.96
C VAL A 21 -3.63 1.74 0.37
N PHE A 22 -4.71 0.97 0.45
CA PHE A 22 -6.03 1.34 -0.01
C PHE A 22 -6.96 1.48 1.18
N ALA A 23 -7.98 2.33 1.04
CA ALA A 23 -9.05 2.42 2.01
C ALA A 23 -10.42 2.65 1.37
N ARG A 24 -11.46 2.08 2.00
CA ARG A 24 -12.86 2.44 1.77
C ARG A 24 -13.45 3.03 3.04
N GLY A 25 -14.39 3.95 2.86
CA GLY A 25 -15.08 4.64 3.96
C GLY A 25 -14.36 5.88 4.47
N ILE A 26 -13.16 6.18 3.95
CA ILE A 26 -12.41 7.42 4.22
C ILE A 26 -11.84 7.98 2.92
N ASP A 27 -11.74 9.31 2.84
CA ASP A 27 -11.07 9.98 1.72
C ASP A 27 -9.55 9.83 1.79
N SER A 28 -8.86 10.22 0.71
CA SER A 28 -7.43 10.01 0.57
C SER A 28 -6.58 10.88 1.51
N GLU A 29 -7.03 12.07 1.87
CA GLU A 29 -6.29 12.90 2.84
C GLU A 29 -6.42 12.34 4.25
N GLU A 30 -7.62 11.87 4.61
CA GLU A 30 -7.85 11.19 5.87
C GLU A 30 -7.03 9.90 5.97
N LEU A 31 -6.95 9.12 4.88
CA LEU A 31 -6.04 7.98 4.80
C LEU A 31 -4.60 8.41 5.10
N VAL A 32 -4.09 9.45 4.45
CA VAL A 32 -2.72 9.98 4.67
C VAL A 32 -2.49 10.36 6.14
N ARG A 33 -3.45 11.06 6.79
CA ARG A 33 -3.34 11.43 8.22
C ARG A 33 -3.25 10.21 9.14
N ARG A 34 -3.88 9.10 8.77
CA ARG A 34 -3.88 7.87 9.58
C ARG A 34 -2.62 7.02 9.44
N LEU A 35 -1.83 7.20 8.38
CA LEU A 35 -0.63 6.38 8.13
C LEU A 35 0.47 6.59 9.18
N ALA A 36 0.57 7.79 9.75
CA ALA A 36 1.57 8.12 10.75
C ALA A 36 0.91 8.78 11.98
N PRO A 37 0.25 7.99 12.85
CA PRO A 37 -0.41 8.53 14.03
C PRO A 37 0.55 9.34 14.89
N GLY A 38 0.16 10.57 15.23
CA GLY A 38 0.98 11.48 16.04
C GLY A 38 1.91 12.40 15.23
N THR A 39 1.98 12.26 13.92
CA THR A 39 2.69 13.17 13.03
C THR A 39 1.69 13.85 12.10
N GLU A 40 1.70 15.18 12.06
CA GLU A 40 0.88 15.93 11.10
C GLU A 40 1.52 15.83 9.71
N PRO A 41 0.82 15.31 8.69
CA PRO A 41 1.38 15.23 7.34
C PRO A 41 1.63 16.62 6.75
N ARG A 42 2.79 16.78 6.12
CA ARG A 42 3.07 17.95 5.29
C ARG A 42 2.51 17.70 3.89
N PHE A 43 1.26 18.11 3.66
CA PHE A 43 0.62 18.04 2.34
C PHE A 43 1.32 18.95 1.33
N MET A 44 1.48 18.43 0.12
CA MET A 44 2.17 19.04 -1.01
C MET A 44 1.24 19.01 -2.22
N GLY A 45 1.49 19.93 -3.15
CA GLY A 45 0.80 19.92 -4.44
C GLY A 45 1.17 18.68 -5.28
N PRO A 46 0.52 18.50 -6.44
CA PRO A 46 0.78 17.36 -7.30
C PRO A 46 2.25 17.21 -7.70
N ARG A 47 2.71 15.96 -7.80
CA ARG A 47 4.06 15.56 -8.24
C ARG A 47 3.99 14.31 -9.12
N THR A 48 4.86 14.25 -10.12
CA THR A 48 5.19 12.96 -10.76
C THR A 48 5.95 12.07 -9.79
N HIS A 49 6.14 10.81 -10.17
CA HIS A 49 6.95 9.86 -9.40
C HIS A 49 8.37 10.40 -9.19
N GLU A 50 9.03 10.79 -10.28
CA GLU A 50 10.43 11.22 -10.30
C GLU A 50 10.61 12.54 -9.54
N ALA A 51 9.71 13.51 -9.76
CA ALA A 51 9.78 14.79 -9.08
C ALA A 51 9.62 14.65 -7.56
N PHE A 52 8.79 13.70 -7.11
CA PHE A 52 8.62 13.47 -5.68
C PHE A 52 9.80 12.72 -5.06
N GLU A 53 10.38 11.74 -5.76
CA GLU A 53 11.62 11.09 -5.33
C GLU A 53 12.76 12.11 -5.17
N ASP A 54 12.92 13.01 -6.14
CA ASP A 54 13.90 14.09 -6.08
C ASP A 54 13.64 15.03 -4.89
N ASP A 55 12.38 15.39 -4.62
CA ASP A 55 12.01 16.21 -3.46
C ASP A 55 12.45 15.54 -2.14
N LEU A 56 12.19 14.23 -1.97
CA LEU A 56 12.58 13.48 -0.77
C LEU A 56 14.11 13.37 -0.65
N PHE A 57 14.79 13.07 -1.77
CA PHE A 57 16.25 12.99 -1.79
C PHE A 57 16.90 14.32 -1.41
N GLN A 58 16.37 15.47 -1.87
CA GLN A 58 16.92 16.77 -1.47
C GLN A 58 16.73 17.06 0.03
N LEU A 59 15.63 16.60 0.64
CA LEU A 59 15.39 16.76 2.08
C LEU A 59 16.37 15.94 2.93
N ASP A 60 16.73 14.75 2.46
CA ASP A 60 17.66 13.86 3.16
C ASP A 60 19.12 14.05 2.76
N ARG A 61 19.41 14.86 1.74
CA ARG A 61 20.77 15.06 1.19
C ARG A 61 21.86 15.40 2.22
N SER A 62 21.51 16.10 3.30
CA SER A 62 22.45 16.45 4.37
C SER A 62 22.44 15.49 5.56
N LYS A 63 21.52 14.53 5.58
CA LYS A 63 21.37 13.55 6.64
C LYS A 63 22.34 12.38 6.44
N PRO A 64 22.78 11.72 7.53
CA PRO A 64 23.68 10.57 7.43
C PRO A 64 23.00 9.32 6.86
N VAL A 65 21.66 9.27 6.93
CA VAL A 65 20.79 8.21 6.42
C VAL A 65 19.50 8.84 5.90
N ASP A 66 18.93 8.26 4.86
CA ASP A 66 17.60 8.64 4.37
C ASP A 66 16.56 8.20 5.42
N GLU A 67 15.67 9.11 5.80
CA GLU A 67 14.67 8.90 6.87
C GLU A 67 13.30 9.50 6.53
N THR A 68 13.23 10.36 5.51
CA THR A 68 12.00 11.05 5.13
C THR A 68 11.09 10.12 4.35
N VAL A 69 9.91 9.86 4.88
CA VAL A 69 8.90 9.03 4.21
C VAL A 69 7.80 9.91 3.64
N GLY A 70 7.60 9.74 2.34
CA GLY A 70 6.57 10.41 1.58
C GLY A 70 5.52 9.45 1.05
N VAL A 71 4.37 9.99 0.68
CA VAL A 71 3.33 9.29 -0.06
C VAL A 71 2.82 10.14 -1.21
N ARG A 72 2.51 9.50 -2.34
CA ARG A 72 1.60 10.07 -3.35
C ARG A 72 0.24 9.39 -3.23
N TYR A 73 -0.84 10.14 -3.38
CA TYR A 73 -2.17 9.67 -3.01
C TYR A 73 -3.26 10.12 -3.96
N GLY A 74 -4.40 9.44 -3.91
CA GLY A 74 -5.57 9.77 -4.71
C GLY A 74 -6.74 8.83 -4.45
N SER A 75 -7.71 8.83 -5.37
CA SER A 75 -8.87 7.95 -5.30
C SER A 75 -9.24 7.40 -6.67
N VAL A 76 -9.86 6.22 -6.68
CA VAL A 76 -10.42 5.55 -7.85
C VAL A 76 -11.77 4.93 -7.47
N GLY A 77 -12.86 5.50 -7.96
CA GLY A 77 -14.20 5.09 -7.49
C GLY A 77 -14.39 5.40 -6.00
N ASP A 78 -14.72 4.38 -5.21
CA ASP A 78 -14.87 4.45 -3.75
C ASP A 78 -13.58 4.15 -2.97
N LEU A 79 -12.51 3.81 -3.68
CA LEU A 79 -11.21 3.51 -3.09
C LEU A 79 -10.35 4.76 -3.01
N SER A 80 -9.89 5.07 -1.81
CA SER A 80 -8.73 5.94 -1.58
C SER A 80 -7.46 5.09 -1.64
N PHE A 81 -6.37 5.64 -2.16
CA PHE A 81 -5.08 4.95 -2.22
C PHE A 81 -3.91 5.87 -1.88
N VAL A 82 -2.82 5.27 -1.40
CA VAL A 82 -1.51 5.89 -1.24
C VAL A 82 -0.43 4.96 -1.80
N ILE A 83 0.66 5.54 -2.27
CA ILE A 83 1.90 4.84 -2.66
C ILE A 83 3.04 5.43 -1.83
N GLY A 84 3.78 4.58 -1.12
CA GLY A 84 4.92 4.95 -0.29
C GLY A 84 6.20 5.24 -1.07
N TYR A 85 6.98 6.21 -0.58
CA TYR A 85 8.24 6.70 -1.14
C TYR A 85 9.28 6.90 -0.03
N GLY A 86 10.56 6.81 -0.38
CA GLY A 86 11.67 6.86 0.58
C GLY A 86 11.81 5.54 1.36
N PRO A 87 12.40 5.54 2.57
CA PRO A 87 12.53 4.37 3.44
C PRO A 87 11.19 4.04 4.12
N TRP A 88 10.17 3.77 3.31
CA TRP A 88 8.79 3.63 3.75
C TRP A 88 8.53 2.38 4.59
N GLN A 89 9.42 1.38 4.58
CA GLN A 89 9.23 0.06 5.21
C GLN A 89 8.87 0.21 6.69
N GLU A 90 9.73 0.81 7.50
CA GLU A 90 9.47 0.93 8.94
C GLU A 90 8.28 1.85 9.29
N THR A 91 7.85 2.69 8.34
CA THR A 91 6.79 3.67 8.57
C THR A 91 5.42 3.15 8.14
N LEU A 92 5.34 2.53 6.96
CA LEU A 92 4.10 2.04 6.35
C LEU A 92 3.89 0.54 6.54
N SER A 93 4.94 -0.28 6.55
CA SER A 93 4.81 -1.73 6.75
C SER A 93 4.74 -2.09 8.24
N ARG A 94 3.94 -1.34 9.01
CA ARG A 94 3.68 -1.64 10.42
C ARG A 94 2.75 -2.83 10.50
N PHE A 95 3.27 -3.94 11.00
CA PHE A 95 2.55 -5.20 11.17
C PHE A 95 1.30 -5.07 12.09
N ASP A 96 1.25 -4.02 12.91
CA ASP A 96 0.29 -3.86 14.00
C ASP A 96 -0.43 -2.50 14.00
N THR A 97 -0.80 -1.93 12.84
CA THR A 97 -1.64 -0.71 12.80
C THR A 97 -3.09 -0.91 12.34
N PRO A 98 -3.91 -1.70 13.05
CA PRO A 98 -5.34 -1.78 12.80
C PRO A 98 -6.05 -0.42 12.89
N GLU A 99 -5.47 0.56 13.58
CA GLU A 99 -6.11 1.84 13.89
C GLU A 99 -6.40 2.69 12.65
N ILE A 100 -5.73 2.44 11.52
CA ILE A 100 -6.05 3.09 10.24
C ILE A 100 -7.50 2.79 9.84
N SER A 101 -7.96 1.57 10.13
CA SER A 101 -9.30 1.08 9.77
C SER A 101 -10.41 1.49 10.75
N HIS A 102 -10.10 2.19 11.84
CA HIS A 102 -11.10 2.62 12.82
C HIS A 102 -12.26 3.44 12.23
N GLY A 103 -13.45 3.31 12.82
CA GLY A 103 -14.64 4.01 12.36
C GLY A 103 -15.28 3.31 11.16
N GLY A 104 -15.13 1.98 11.08
CA GLY A 104 -15.72 1.15 10.03
C GLY A 104 -15.04 1.25 8.66
N ALA A 105 -13.82 1.81 8.58
CA ALA A 105 -13.08 1.82 7.33
C ALA A 105 -12.56 0.42 6.99
N HIS A 106 -12.45 0.10 5.71
CA HIS A 106 -11.75 -1.09 5.23
C HIS A 106 -10.40 -0.66 4.72
N THR A 107 -9.31 -1.31 5.14
CA THR A 107 -7.97 -1.00 4.64
C THR A 107 -7.30 -2.23 4.06
N TYR A 108 -6.54 -2.01 2.98
CA TYR A 108 -5.83 -3.06 2.27
C TYR A 108 -4.39 -2.63 2.06
N GLU A 109 -3.43 -3.50 2.35
CA GLU A 109 -2.00 -3.22 2.17
C GLU A 109 -1.43 -4.21 1.16
N LEU A 110 -0.71 -3.68 0.17
CA LEU A 110 0.12 -4.44 -0.77
C LEU A 110 1.56 -3.97 -0.64
N TYR A 111 2.47 -4.92 -0.52
CA TYR A 111 3.87 -4.64 -0.28
C TYR A 111 4.76 -5.51 -1.16
N PHE A 112 5.78 -4.90 -1.75
CA PHE A 112 6.83 -5.53 -2.53
C PHE A 112 8.16 -4.79 -2.34
N MET A 113 9.25 -5.52 -2.12
CA MET A 113 10.60 -4.96 -2.09
C MET A 113 11.42 -5.45 -3.28
N ALA A 114 12.01 -4.52 -4.04
CA ALA A 114 12.86 -4.88 -5.16
C ALA A 114 14.17 -5.57 -4.73
N GLU A 115 14.67 -5.28 -3.52
CA GLU A 115 15.88 -5.89 -2.95
C GLU A 115 15.68 -7.34 -2.52
N HIS A 116 14.44 -7.71 -2.24
CA HIS A 116 14.01 -9.06 -1.94
C HIS A 116 12.88 -9.45 -2.90
N PRO A 117 13.19 -9.61 -4.21
CA PRO A 117 12.20 -9.79 -5.25
C PRO A 117 11.60 -11.18 -5.15
N ASN A 118 10.64 -11.33 -4.25
CA ASN A 118 9.78 -12.49 -4.24
C ASN A 118 8.71 -12.29 -5.32
N VAL A 119 8.59 -13.24 -6.24
CA VAL A 119 7.60 -13.23 -7.31
C VAL A 119 6.62 -14.38 -7.03
N PRO A 120 5.31 -14.12 -6.83
CA PRO A 120 4.55 -12.85 -6.91
C PRO A 120 4.60 -11.99 -5.63
N PRO A 121 4.05 -10.74 -5.64
CA PRO A 121 4.31 -9.73 -4.60
C PRO A 121 4.02 -10.22 -3.17
N PRO A 122 4.93 -10.00 -2.21
CA PRO A 122 5.03 -10.87 -1.05
C PRO A 122 3.94 -10.72 0.00
N HIS A 123 3.31 -9.56 0.18
CA HIS A 123 2.39 -9.40 1.31
C HIS A 123 1.09 -8.69 0.95
N PHE A 124 -0.01 -9.31 1.36
CA PHE A 124 -1.34 -8.71 1.39
C PHE A 124 -1.87 -8.68 2.82
N ARG A 125 -2.49 -7.55 3.20
CA ARG A 125 -3.24 -7.43 4.44
C ARG A 125 -4.60 -6.79 4.22
N TYR A 126 -5.57 -7.23 5.02
CA TYR A 126 -6.88 -6.62 5.11
C TYR A 126 -7.26 -6.39 6.58
N HIS A 127 -7.70 -5.17 6.89
CA HIS A 127 -8.22 -4.78 8.20
C HIS A 127 -9.59 -4.11 8.07
N HIS A 128 -10.39 -4.25 9.12
CA HIS A 128 -11.65 -3.54 9.26
C HIS A 128 -11.92 -3.17 10.72
N ASP A 129 -12.23 -1.89 10.97
CA ASP A 129 -12.60 -1.36 12.28
C ASP A 129 -11.67 -1.74 13.44
N GLY A 130 -10.37 -1.64 13.21
CA GLY A 130 -9.37 -1.97 14.23
C GLY A 130 -9.10 -3.47 14.37
N VAL A 131 -9.70 -4.30 13.52
CA VAL A 131 -9.56 -5.76 13.55
C VAL A 131 -8.74 -6.21 12.35
N TYR A 132 -7.73 -7.01 12.65
CA TYR A 132 -6.98 -7.76 11.66
C TYR A 132 -7.86 -8.86 11.08
N GLU A 133 -8.03 -8.95 9.75
CA GLU A 133 -8.91 -9.96 9.12
C GLU A 133 -8.11 -10.99 8.31
N VAL A 134 -7.16 -10.56 7.48
CA VAL A 134 -6.37 -11.45 6.62
C VAL A 134 -4.93 -10.98 6.46
N MET A 135 -3.96 -11.88 6.70
CA MET A 135 -2.54 -11.78 6.31
C MET A 135 -2.20 -12.94 5.40
N CYS A 136 -1.60 -12.64 4.26
CA CYS A 136 -0.94 -13.66 3.46
C CYS A 136 0.46 -13.18 3.11
N ASP A 137 1.47 -14.00 3.45
CA ASP A 137 2.68 -14.02 2.64
C ASP A 137 2.37 -14.84 1.37
N LEU A 138 2.42 -14.20 0.20
CA LEU A 138 2.09 -14.85 -1.06
C LEU A 138 3.23 -15.79 -1.56
N ASN A 139 4.39 -15.81 -0.86
CA ASN A 139 5.54 -16.64 -1.19
C ASN A 139 5.91 -17.68 -0.14
N ASP A 140 5.53 -17.48 1.11
CA ASP A 140 5.74 -18.47 2.17
C ASP A 140 4.50 -19.37 2.32
N ASP A 141 4.68 -20.70 2.23
CA ASP A 141 3.62 -21.68 2.47
C ASP A 141 3.22 -21.73 3.97
N ASP A 142 4.07 -21.24 4.87
CA ASP A 142 3.91 -21.37 6.32
C ASP A 142 3.32 -20.12 7.00
N TRP A 143 3.07 -19.02 6.27
CA TRP A 143 2.64 -17.76 6.89
C TRP A 143 1.34 -17.16 6.30
N VAL A 144 0.23 -17.81 6.65
CA VAL A 144 -1.11 -17.25 6.50
C VAL A 144 -1.71 -16.99 7.89
N GLY A 145 -1.76 -15.71 8.27
CA GLY A 145 -2.46 -15.27 9.48
C GLY A 145 -3.91 -14.95 9.15
N VAL A 146 -4.82 -15.92 9.29
CA VAL A 146 -6.26 -15.65 9.17
C VAL A 146 -6.84 -15.37 10.54
N VAL A 147 -7.50 -14.22 10.68
CA VAL A 147 -8.42 -13.99 11.78
C VAL A 147 -9.79 -13.78 11.13
N ASP A 148 -10.59 -14.83 11.07
CA ASP A 148 -11.88 -14.81 10.38
C ASP A 148 -12.96 -14.18 11.26
N VAL A 149 -12.91 -12.85 11.44
CA VAL A 149 -13.84 -12.15 12.34
C VAL A 149 -15.16 -11.82 11.63
N LEU A 150 -15.13 -11.53 10.32
CA LEU A 150 -16.31 -11.05 9.59
C LEU A 150 -16.60 -11.72 8.22
N GLY A 151 -15.89 -12.79 7.82
CA GLY A 151 -15.90 -13.25 6.43
C GLY A 151 -15.88 -14.76 6.16
N ASP A 152 -15.71 -15.09 4.88
CA ASP A 152 -15.21 -16.38 4.39
C ASP A 152 -13.75 -16.15 3.99
N ASN A 153 -12.90 -15.92 5.00
CA ASN A 153 -11.47 -15.71 4.76
C ASN A 153 -10.79 -17.03 4.39
N ALA A 154 -11.35 -18.17 4.80
CA ALA A 154 -10.91 -19.50 4.39
C ALA A 154 -11.01 -19.73 2.88
N GLY A 155 -12.11 -19.32 2.24
CA GLY A 155 -12.27 -19.41 0.79
C GLY A 155 -11.29 -18.54 0.01
N LEU A 156 -10.95 -17.35 0.52
CA LEU A 156 -9.93 -16.49 -0.08
C LEU A 156 -8.54 -17.15 0.00
N VAL A 157 -8.16 -17.68 1.16
CA VAL A 157 -6.87 -18.38 1.33
C VAL A 157 -6.77 -19.58 0.40
N ALA A 158 -7.81 -20.42 0.35
CA ALA A 158 -7.84 -21.57 -0.54
C ALA A 158 -7.68 -21.17 -2.02
N ALA A 159 -8.27 -20.04 -2.43
CA ALA A 159 -8.10 -19.53 -3.79
C ALA A 159 -6.66 -19.07 -4.06
N LEU A 160 -6.04 -18.35 -3.12
CA LEU A 160 -4.66 -17.88 -3.21
C LEU A 160 -3.65 -19.05 -3.22
N GLU A 161 -3.87 -20.08 -2.39
CA GLU A 161 -3.06 -21.30 -2.35
C GLU A 161 -3.18 -22.10 -3.66
N ALA A 162 -4.38 -22.19 -4.23
CA ALA A 162 -4.62 -22.93 -5.45
C ALA A 162 -3.93 -22.31 -6.68
N ASP A 163 -3.79 -20.98 -6.71
CA ASP A 163 -3.16 -20.28 -7.85
C ASP A 163 -2.42 -19.00 -7.43
N LYS A 164 -1.26 -19.19 -6.79
CA LYS A 164 -0.38 -18.08 -6.35
C LYS A 164 0.00 -17.11 -7.48
N ARG A 165 0.08 -17.60 -8.72
CA ARG A 165 0.42 -16.79 -9.91
C ARG A 165 -0.67 -15.81 -10.31
N ARG A 166 -1.88 -15.95 -9.76
CA ARG A 166 -3.03 -15.06 -10.01
C ARG A 166 -3.45 -14.31 -8.76
N SER A 167 -2.56 -14.21 -7.76
CA SER A 167 -2.85 -13.54 -6.49
C SER A 167 -3.39 -12.13 -6.68
N MET A 168 -2.82 -11.31 -7.57
CA MET A 168 -3.35 -9.95 -7.83
C MET A 168 -4.75 -9.98 -8.43
N GLU A 169 -5.02 -10.89 -9.35
CA GLU A 169 -6.35 -11.05 -9.95
C GLU A 169 -7.39 -11.51 -8.91
N ILE A 170 -7.01 -12.45 -8.03
CA ILE A 170 -7.87 -12.97 -6.96
C ILE A 170 -8.22 -11.84 -5.98
N LEU A 171 -7.23 -11.05 -5.56
CA LEU A 171 -7.43 -9.91 -4.66
C LEU A 171 -8.27 -8.80 -5.31
N GLU A 172 -7.99 -8.48 -6.58
CA GLU A 172 -8.79 -7.56 -7.38
C GLU A 172 -10.27 -7.98 -7.44
N GLN A 173 -10.56 -9.24 -7.75
CA GLN A 173 -11.94 -9.74 -7.84
C GLN A 173 -12.62 -9.82 -6.46
N ARG A 174 -11.90 -10.30 -5.45
CA ARG A 174 -12.45 -10.50 -4.10
C ARG A 174 -12.83 -9.18 -3.43
N PHE A 175 -11.96 -8.18 -3.56
CA PHE A 175 -12.07 -6.92 -2.84
C PHE A 175 -12.37 -5.74 -3.77
N GLY A 176 -12.54 -5.94 -5.07
CA GLY A 176 -12.77 -4.86 -6.04
C GLY A 176 -11.65 -3.83 -6.07
N LEU A 177 -10.39 -4.26 -5.90
CA LEU A 177 -9.23 -3.35 -5.83
C LEU A 177 -8.78 -2.92 -7.22
N ALA A 178 -8.46 -1.64 -7.37
CA ALA A 178 -7.94 -1.07 -8.60
C ALA A 178 -6.89 -0.01 -8.26
N LEU A 179 -5.88 0.13 -9.11
CA LEU A 179 -4.82 1.13 -8.93
C LEU A 179 -4.45 1.71 -10.30
N PRO A 180 -4.68 3.02 -10.55
CA PRO A 180 -4.57 3.59 -11.89
C PRO A 180 -3.11 3.67 -12.37
N LYS A 181 -2.70 2.73 -13.24
CA LYS A 181 -1.30 2.52 -13.66
C LYS A 181 -0.68 3.80 -14.22
N GLU A 182 -1.35 4.43 -15.19
CA GLU A 182 -0.81 5.64 -15.83
C GLU A 182 -0.70 6.80 -14.84
N ALA A 183 -1.68 6.97 -13.95
CA ALA A 183 -1.64 8.04 -12.94
C ALA A 183 -0.51 7.83 -11.93
N ILE A 184 -0.22 6.57 -11.55
CA ILE A 184 0.92 6.25 -10.70
C ILE A 184 2.23 6.43 -11.47
N LEU A 185 2.39 5.82 -12.64
CA LEU A 185 3.71 5.76 -13.28
C LEU A 185 4.15 7.07 -13.92
N THR A 186 3.21 7.83 -14.52
CA THR A 186 3.57 9.03 -15.30
C THR A 186 2.74 10.26 -14.92
N GLY A 187 1.64 10.07 -14.19
CA GLY A 187 0.76 11.15 -13.77
C GLY A 187 1.28 11.96 -12.59
N GLU A 188 0.72 13.17 -12.46
CA GLU A 188 0.87 13.98 -11.26
C GLU A 188 -0.23 13.62 -10.25
N LEU A 189 0.19 13.31 -9.03
CA LEU A 189 -0.70 13.03 -7.90
C LEU A 189 -0.35 13.93 -6.73
N PRO A 190 -1.34 14.38 -5.94
CA PRO A 190 -1.08 14.98 -4.64
C PRO A 190 -0.08 14.16 -3.84
N ALA A 191 0.79 14.84 -3.11
CA ALA A 191 1.85 14.23 -2.34
C ALA A 191 1.82 14.72 -0.90
N ALA A 192 2.38 13.94 0.03
CA ALA A 192 2.52 14.36 1.41
C ALA A 192 3.76 13.72 2.02
N ILE A 193 4.40 14.43 2.95
CA ILE A 193 5.45 13.87 3.79
C ILE A 193 4.83 13.50 5.13
N ILE A 194 4.92 12.23 5.48
CA ILE A 194 4.28 11.64 6.68
C ILE A 194 5.29 11.33 7.79
N LYS A 195 6.59 11.37 7.46
CA LYS A 195 7.70 11.32 8.41
C LYS A 195 8.82 12.19 7.87
N ASP A 196 9.27 13.13 8.69
CA ASP A 196 10.50 13.91 8.51
C ASP A 196 11.26 13.75 9.83
N ALA A 197 12.59 13.68 9.76
CA ALA A 197 13.45 13.38 10.91
C ALA A 197 13.38 14.46 12.00
#